data_AF-A0A674ICZ4-F1
#
_entry.id   AF-A0A674ICZ4-F1
#
_cell.length_a   1.000
_cell.length_b   1.000
_cell.length_c   1.000
_cell.angle_alpha   90.00
_cell.angle_beta   90.00
_cell.angle_gamma   90.00
#
_symmetry.space_group_name_H-M   'P 1'
#
loop_
_entity.id
_entity.type
_entity.pdbx_description
1 polymer ?
#
loop_
_entity_poly.entity_id
_entity_poly.type
_entity_poly.pdbx_seq_one_letter_code
_entity_poly.pdbx_strand_id
1 'polypeptide(L)'
;MSTQSQTALIHRFNGIPFTTRSSPDLLKSLDAFDAREDDILLVSYPKSGTHWLAQIIMQIYTPKVTLTSPIEFGDISRVEELNNLSSKRIIPTHLDYNMLPSNFKVKQCKAFYIIRNPKDTAVSMYHYYRDNPNLPTIDSWTVFLELFLRGDVGLLTGPASCHYAEAGP
;
A
#
# COMPACT_ATOMS: atom_id res chain seq x y z
N MET A 1 17.31 -5.04 -27.59
CA MET A 1 17.03 -3.59 -27.42
C MET A 1 15.69 -3.43 -26.69
N SER A 2 15.64 -3.63 -25.36
CA SER A 2 14.38 -3.64 -24.60
C SER A 2 14.53 -3.09 -23.17
N THR A 3 15.52 -2.24 -22.92
CA THR A 3 15.82 -1.74 -21.57
C THR A 3 15.20 -0.38 -21.24
N GLN A 4 14.61 0.34 -22.21
CA GLN A 4 14.03 1.68 -21.96
C GLN A 4 12.53 1.69 -21.59
N SER A 5 11.80 0.57 -21.73
CA SER A 5 10.34 0.53 -21.51
C SER A 5 9.91 0.18 -20.08
N GLN A 6 10.77 -0.45 -19.26
CA GLN A 6 10.37 -0.96 -17.93
C GLN A 6 10.57 0.06 -16.79
N THR A 7 11.46 1.04 -16.97
CA THR A 7 11.73 2.12 -16.00
C THR A 7 10.56 3.10 -15.86
N ALA A 8 9.59 3.08 -16.77
CA ALA A 8 8.44 3.99 -16.78
C ALA A 8 7.32 3.61 -15.79
N LEU A 9 7.40 2.44 -15.15
CA LEU A 9 6.32 1.92 -14.28
C LEU A 9 6.55 2.15 -12.78
N ILE A 10 7.77 2.53 -12.39
CA ILE A 10 8.15 2.79 -11.00
C ILE A 10 8.83 4.15 -10.92
N HIS A 11 8.51 4.93 -9.89
CA HIS A 11 9.24 6.14 -9.50
C HIS A 11 9.68 6.04 -8.04
N ARG A 12 10.49 6.99 -7.57
CA ARG A 12 10.91 7.05 -6.17
C ARG A 12 10.32 8.28 -5.47
N PHE A 13 9.77 8.05 -4.29
CA PHE A 13 9.30 9.10 -3.38
C PHE A 13 9.94 8.88 -2.00
N ASN A 14 10.63 9.88 -1.47
CA ASN A 14 11.41 9.77 -0.23
C ASN A 14 12.37 8.55 -0.19
N GLY A 15 12.96 8.21 -1.34
CA GLY A 15 13.87 7.07 -1.49
C GLY A 15 13.18 5.71 -1.66
N ILE A 16 11.87 5.61 -1.41
CA ILE A 16 11.08 4.38 -1.52
C ILE A 16 10.53 4.24 -2.94
N PRO A 17 10.53 3.02 -3.53
CA PRO A 17 9.97 2.80 -4.86
C PRO A 17 8.42 2.67 -4.81
N PHE A 18 7.74 3.46 -5.65
CA PHE A 18 6.29 3.46 -5.84
C PHE A 18 5.95 3.14 -7.30
N THR A 19 4.81 2.47 -7.54
CA THR A 19 4.33 2.36 -8.92
C THR A 19 3.79 3.71 -9.41
N THR A 20 3.71 3.90 -10.73
CA THR A 20 3.08 5.09 -11.32
C THR A 20 1.57 5.19 -11.06
N ARG A 21 0.96 4.18 -10.42
CA ARG A 21 -0.42 4.30 -9.90
C ARG A 21 -0.50 5.22 -8.70
N SER A 22 0.61 5.54 -8.05
CA SER A 22 0.69 6.49 -6.95
C SER A 22 1.39 7.74 -7.45
N SER A 23 0.68 8.81 -7.76
CA SER A 23 1.34 10.01 -8.26
C SER A 23 2.20 10.65 -7.15
N PRO A 24 3.37 11.23 -7.47
CA PRO A 24 4.17 11.97 -6.49
C PRO A 24 3.39 13.11 -5.83
N ASP A 25 2.48 13.75 -6.56
CA ASP A 25 1.68 14.86 -6.05
C ASP A 25 0.63 14.38 -5.03
N LEU A 26 0.01 13.22 -5.27
CA LEU A 26 -0.85 12.57 -4.28
C LEU A 26 -0.07 12.28 -3.00
N LEU A 27 1.10 11.66 -3.13
CA LEU A 27 1.92 11.29 -1.96
C LEU A 27 2.32 12.51 -1.11
N LYS A 28 2.57 13.67 -1.75
CA LYS A 28 2.82 14.94 -1.03
C LYS A 28 1.56 15.51 -0.37
N SER A 29 0.39 15.29 -0.95
CA SER A 29 -0.87 15.84 -0.47
C SER A 29 -1.58 14.95 0.57
N LEU A 30 -1.02 13.79 0.90
CA LEU A 30 -1.65 12.83 1.81
C LEU A 30 -1.98 13.42 3.19
N ASP A 31 -1.18 14.34 3.72
CA ASP A 31 -1.48 15.03 4.99
C ASP A 31 -2.71 15.95 4.93
N ALA A 32 -3.17 16.34 3.73
CA ALA A 32 -4.42 17.08 3.55
C ALA A 32 -5.68 16.19 3.64
N PHE A 33 -5.51 14.87 3.76
CA PHE A 33 -6.62 13.95 3.97
C PHE A 33 -7.27 14.17 5.35
N ASP A 34 -8.60 14.30 5.35
CA ASP A 34 -9.38 14.49 6.58
C ASP A 34 -9.83 13.14 7.13
N ALA A 35 -9.03 12.62 8.07
CA ALA A 35 -9.35 11.39 8.78
C ALA A 35 -10.51 11.61 9.76
N ARG A 36 -11.40 10.62 9.85
CA ARG A 36 -12.54 10.61 10.75
C ARG A 36 -12.30 9.61 11.87
N GLU A 37 -12.86 9.89 13.04
CA GLU A 37 -12.73 9.01 14.22
C GLU A 37 -13.30 7.59 13.96
N ASP A 38 -14.23 7.46 13.02
CA ASP A 38 -14.83 6.19 12.63
C ASP A 38 -14.13 5.51 11.43
N ASP A 39 -13.08 6.12 10.85
CA ASP A 39 -12.31 5.45 9.81
C ASP A 39 -11.57 4.22 10.36
N ILE A 40 -11.43 3.23 9.48
CA ILE A 40 -10.68 2.01 9.75
C ILE A 40 -9.56 1.90 8.74
N LEU A 41 -8.33 1.89 9.22
CA LEU A 41 -7.15 1.58 8.41
C LEU A 41 -6.99 0.07 8.28
N LEU A 42 -6.73 -0.38 7.06
CA LEU A 42 -6.32 -1.73 6.76
C LEU A 42 -4.88 -1.69 6.23
N VAL A 43 -3.92 -1.88 7.13
CA VAL A 43 -2.51 -1.74 6.85
C VAL A 43 -1.89 -3.10 6.58
N SER A 44 -1.08 -3.19 5.54
CA SER A 44 -0.35 -4.43 5.23
C SER A 44 0.83 -4.16 4.32
N TYR A 45 1.89 -4.92 4.45
CA TYR A 45 2.86 -5.02 3.36
C TYR A 45 2.18 -5.72 2.16
N PRO A 46 2.38 -5.26 0.91
CA PRO A 46 1.71 -5.86 -0.24
C PRO A 46 1.94 -7.37 -0.31
N LYS A 47 0.90 -8.12 -0.74
CA LYS A 47 0.87 -9.60 -0.79
C LYS A 47 0.85 -10.31 0.57
N SER A 48 0.60 -9.58 1.66
CA SER A 48 0.48 -10.13 3.01
C SER A 48 -0.95 -10.46 3.45
N GLY A 49 -1.96 -10.27 2.59
CA GLY A 49 -3.35 -10.68 2.88
C GLY A 49 -4.40 -9.55 2.88
N THR A 50 -4.07 -8.38 2.35
CA THR A 50 -4.95 -7.18 2.30
C THR A 50 -6.37 -7.50 1.79
N HIS A 51 -6.48 -8.15 0.63
CA HIS A 51 -7.80 -8.46 0.03
C HIS A 51 -8.61 -9.43 0.90
N TRP A 52 -7.94 -10.41 1.51
CA TRP A 52 -8.60 -11.40 2.37
C TRP A 52 -9.15 -10.75 3.63
N LEU A 53 -8.33 -9.94 4.31
CA LEU A 53 -8.76 -9.25 5.52
C LEU A 53 -9.82 -8.18 5.22
N ALA A 54 -9.72 -7.45 4.11
CA ALA A 54 -10.75 -6.51 3.68
C ALA A 54 -12.13 -7.18 3.55
N GLN A 55 -12.19 -8.35 2.91
CA GLN A 55 -13.43 -9.10 2.76
C GLN A 55 -13.99 -9.58 4.11
N ILE A 56 -13.14 -10.07 5.01
CA ILE A 56 -13.57 -10.48 6.35
C ILE A 56 -14.19 -9.28 7.10
N ILE A 57 -13.50 -8.13 7.11
CA ILE A 57 -13.98 -6.93 7.80
C ILE A 57 -15.33 -6.48 7.20
N MET A 58 -15.45 -6.47 5.87
CA MET A 58 -16.72 -6.11 5.20
C MET A 58 -17.90 -7.03 5.58
N GLN A 59 -17.65 -8.32 5.84
CA GLN A 59 -18.69 -9.26 6.26
C GLN A 59 -19.09 -9.10 7.73
N ILE A 60 -18.17 -8.64 8.58
CA ILE A 60 -18.41 -8.47 10.02
C ILE A 60 -19.18 -7.16 10.31
N TYR A 61 -18.90 -6.09 9.57
CA TYR A 61 -19.48 -4.77 9.87
C TYR A 61 -20.96 -4.65 9.50
N THR A 62 -21.77 -4.23 10.48
CA THR A 62 -23.18 -3.87 10.32
C THR A 62 -23.45 -2.57 11.12
N PRO A 63 -23.99 -1.48 10.52
CA PRO A 63 -24.42 -1.36 9.12
C PRO A 63 -23.25 -1.37 8.13
N LYS A 64 -23.58 -1.52 6.83
CA LYS A 64 -22.59 -1.63 5.75
C LYS A 64 -21.64 -0.44 5.73
N VAL A 65 -20.38 -0.74 5.51
CA VAL A 65 -19.26 0.20 5.38
C VAL A 65 -18.76 0.23 3.94
N THR A 66 -18.05 1.29 3.55
CA THR A 66 -17.46 1.42 2.23
C THR A 66 -15.98 1.04 2.27
N LEU A 67 -15.61 -0.01 1.55
CA LEU A 67 -14.21 -0.32 1.27
C LEU A 67 -13.71 0.57 0.13
N THR A 68 -12.67 1.36 0.39
CA THR A 68 -12.05 2.22 -0.61
C THR A 68 -10.93 1.50 -1.37
N SER A 69 -10.44 2.11 -2.43
CA SER A 69 -9.10 1.78 -2.95
C SER A 69 -8.03 2.24 -1.97
N PRO A 70 -6.79 1.69 -2.04
CA PRO A 70 -5.68 2.17 -1.24
C PRO A 70 -5.52 3.69 -1.31
N ILE A 71 -5.29 4.34 -0.17
CA ILE A 71 -5.25 5.81 -0.06
C ILE A 71 -4.15 6.41 -0.94
N GLU A 72 -3.04 5.69 -1.12
CA GLU A 72 -1.91 6.09 -1.94
C GLU A 72 -2.08 5.85 -3.45
N PHE A 73 -3.20 5.33 -3.92
CA PHE A 73 -3.45 5.10 -5.36
C PHE A 73 -4.25 6.23 -6.00
N GLY A 74 -3.80 6.71 -7.15
CA GLY A 74 -4.45 7.74 -7.95
C GLY A 74 -3.56 8.98 -8.14
N ASP A 75 -4.22 10.08 -8.44
CA ASP A 75 -3.64 11.41 -8.46
C ASP A 75 -4.16 12.25 -7.28
N ILE A 76 -3.85 13.55 -7.27
CA ILE A 76 -4.20 14.47 -6.18
C ILE A 76 -5.72 14.53 -5.91
N SER A 77 -6.57 14.26 -6.91
CA SER A 77 -8.03 14.26 -6.74
C SER A 77 -8.52 13.20 -5.75
N ARG A 78 -7.73 12.14 -5.51
CA ARG A 78 -8.08 11.07 -4.57
C ARG A 78 -8.35 11.58 -3.16
N VAL A 79 -7.63 12.60 -2.70
CA VAL A 79 -7.85 13.16 -1.36
C VAL A 79 -9.27 13.72 -1.26
N GLU A 80 -9.70 14.48 -2.26
CA GLU A 80 -11.04 15.06 -2.33
C GLU A 80 -12.12 13.97 -2.51
N GLU A 81 -11.89 12.99 -3.38
CA GLU A 81 -12.79 11.84 -3.56
C GLU A 81 -13.10 11.14 -2.24
N LEU A 82 -12.07 10.84 -1.43
CA LEU A 82 -12.24 10.15 -0.16
C LEU A 82 -12.90 11.05 0.88
N ASN A 83 -12.57 12.34 0.91
CA ASN A 83 -13.18 13.31 1.84
C ASN A 83 -14.68 13.48 1.59
N ASN A 84 -15.13 13.33 0.34
CA ASN A 84 -16.54 13.47 -0.06
C ASN A 84 -17.40 12.21 0.21
N LEU A 85 -16.80 11.06 0.55
CA LEU A 85 -17.58 9.86 0.90
C LEU A 85 -18.34 10.08 2.21
N SER A 86 -19.67 9.91 2.23
CA SER A 86 -20.46 10.12 3.46
C SER A 86 -20.54 8.91 4.38
N SER A 87 -20.29 7.71 3.86
CA SER A 87 -20.30 6.46 4.62
C SER A 87 -19.02 6.25 5.44
N LYS A 88 -19.11 5.39 6.44
CA LYS A 88 -17.96 4.89 7.19
C LYS A 88 -16.99 4.16 6.26
N ARG A 89 -15.70 4.50 6.34
CA ARG A 89 -14.67 4.06 5.38
C ARG A 89 -13.77 2.97 5.99
N ILE A 90 -13.54 1.91 5.23
CA ILE A 90 -12.36 1.04 5.40
C ILE A 90 -11.36 1.47 4.34
N ILE A 91 -10.20 1.93 4.80
CA ILE A 91 -9.17 2.53 3.97
C ILE A 91 -7.94 1.60 3.97
N PRO A 92 -7.73 0.83 2.89
CA PRO A 92 -6.50 0.07 2.74
C PRO A 92 -5.31 1.00 2.58
N THR A 93 -4.15 0.56 3.04
CA THR A 93 -2.89 1.23 2.73
C THR A 93 -1.73 0.26 2.86
N HIS A 94 -0.74 0.49 2.02
CA HIS A 94 0.56 -0.14 2.12
C HIS A 94 1.60 0.78 2.73
N LEU A 95 1.33 2.07 2.95
CA LEU A 95 2.31 3.04 3.40
C LEU A 95 3.01 2.64 4.71
N ASP A 96 4.31 2.90 4.77
CA ASP A 96 5.09 2.86 6.01
C ASP A 96 4.48 3.82 7.06
N TYR A 97 4.63 3.53 8.36
CA TYR A 97 4.03 4.33 9.43
C TYR A 97 4.40 5.84 9.39
N ASN A 98 5.58 6.15 8.87
CA ASN A 98 6.09 7.52 8.73
C ASN A 98 5.48 8.29 7.55
N MET A 99 4.88 7.59 6.58
CA MET A 99 4.19 8.18 5.44
C MET A 99 2.67 8.24 5.59
N LEU A 100 2.12 7.60 6.63
CA LEU A 100 0.70 7.70 6.95
C LEU A 100 0.33 9.15 7.31
N PRO A 101 -0.80 9.68 6.79
CA PRO A 101 -1.30 11.00 7.18
C PRO A 101 -1.35 11.16 8.70
N SER A 102 -0.78 12.26 9.18
CA SER A 102 -0.71 12.58 10.61
C SER A 102 -2.09 12.62 11.28
N ASN A 103 -3.13 13.03 10.54
CA ASN A 103 -4.52 13.08 11.00
C ASN A 103 -5.06 11.73 11.50
N PHE A 104 -4.63 10.60 10.94
CA PHE A 104 -5.04 9.28 11.47
C PHE A 104 -4.56 9.05 12.90
N LYS A 105 -3.35 9.54 13.24
CA LYS A 105 -2.77 9.44 14.59
C LYS A 105 -3.48 10.40 15.54
N VAL A 106 -3.74 11.64 15.11
CA VAL A 106 -4.45 12.65 15.91
C VAL A 106 -5.87 12.18 16.27
N LYS A 107 -6.58 11.58 15.29
CA LYS A 107 -7.95 11.07 15.46
C LYS A 107 -8.03 9.68 16.08
N GLN A 108 -6.89 9.03 16.33
CA GLN A 108 -6.81 7.69 16.91
C GLN A 108 -7.68 6.67 16.15
N CYS A 109 -7.66 6.75 14.81
CA CYS A 109 -8.42 5.84 13.95
C CYS A 109 -8.02 4.38 14.22
N LYS A 110 -8.97 3.45 14.12
CA LYS A 110 -8.69 2.03 14.32
C LYS A 110 -7.86 1.49 13.16
N ALA A 111 -6.87 0.67 13.44
CA ALA A 111 -6.05 0.03 12.42
C ALA A 111 -6.03 -1.49 12.59
N PHE A 112 -6.24 -2.21 11.50
CA PHE A 112 -5.90 -3.63 11.39
C PHE A 112 -4.61 -3.76 10.61
N TYR A 113 -3.57 -4.29 11.24
CA TYR A 113 -2.30 -4.57 10.60
C TYR A 113 -2.18 -6.08 10.32
N ILE A 114 -1.94 -6.48 9.07
CA ILE A 114 -1.74 -7.89 8.71
C ILE A 114 -0.36 -8.13 8.12
N ILE A 115 0.33 -9.10 8.70
CA ILE A 115 1.63 -9.59 8.28
C ILE A 115 1.55 -11.03 7.80
N ARG A 116 2.41 -11.36 6.84
CA ARG A 116 2.66 -12.72 6.37
C ARG A 116 4.15 -13.02 6.47
N ASN A 117 4.52 -14.29 6.63
CA ASN A 117 5.92 -14.71 6.57
C ASN A 117 6.62 -14.11 5.33
N PRO A 118 7.75 -13.41 5.49
CA PRO A 118 8.40 -12.67 4.40
C PRO A 118 8.85 -13.58 3.24
N LYS A 119 9.16 -14.85 3.51
CA LYS A 119 9.53 -15.82 2.46
C LYS A 119 8.35 -16.11 1.53
N ASP A 120 7.16 -16.32 2.11
CA ASP A 120 5.93 -16.53 1.32
C ASP A 120 5.48 -15.25 0.62
N THR A 121 5.62 -14.10 1.29
CA THR A 121 5.36 -12.79 0.71
C THR A 121 6.23 -12.56 -0.52
N ALA A 122 7.53 -12.85 -0.44
CA ALA A 122 8.46 -12.71 -1.56
C ALA A 122 8.02 -13.56 -2.77
N VAL A 123 7.68 -14.83 -2.56
CA VAL A 123 7.20 -15.71 -3.65
C VAL A 123 5.91 -15.16 -4.27
N SER A 124 4.94 -14.74 -3.45
CA SER A 124 3.68 -14.18 -3.95
C SER A 124 3.90 -12.86 -4.70
N MET A 125 4.85 -12.04 -4.25
CA MET A 125 5.24 -10.80 -4.88
C MET A 125 5.92 -11.03 -6.23
N TYR A 126 6.82 -12.00 -6.34
CA TYR A 126 7.45 -12.38 -7.60
C TYR A 126 6.43 -12.72 -8.69
N HIS A 127 5.47 -13.60 -8.37
CA HIS A 127 4.40 -13.92 -9.32
C HIS A 127 3.54 -12.70 -9.67
N TYR A 128 3.31 -11.80 -8.70
CA TYR A 128 2.58 -10.56 -8.96
C TYR A 128 3.34 -9.62 -9.90
N TYR A 129 4.67 -9.50 -9.78
CA TYR A 129 5.50 -8.75 -10.73
C TYR A 129 5.48 -9.33 -12.13
N ARG A 130 5.49 -10.67 -12.23
CA ARG A 130 5.49 -11.36 -13.52
C ARG A 130 4.15 -11.23 -14.25
N ASP A 131 3.05 -11.32 -13.51
CA ASP A 131 1.72 -11.48 -14.10
C ASP A 131 0.92 -10.14 -14.13
N ASN A 132 1.42 -9.06 -13.52
CA ASN A 132 0.76 -7.75 -13.50
C ASN A 132 1.40 -6.75 -14.48
N PRO A 133 0.68 -6.28 -15.51
CA PRO A 133 1.23 -5.35 -16.51
C PRO A 133 1.54 -3.95 -15.95
N ASN A 134 1.06 -3.63 -14.74
CA ASN A 134 1.37 -2.36 -14.06
C ASN A 134 2.72 -2.38 -13.33
N LEU A 135 3.46 -3.49 -13.40
CA LEU A 135 4.76 -3.66 -12.77
C LEU A 135 5.80 -4.04 -13.83
N PRO A 136 7.07 -3.63 -13.66
CA PRO A 136 8.12 -4.10 -14.54
C PRO A 136 8.30 -5.61 -14.37
N THR A 137 8.23 -6.36 -15.45
CA THR A 137 8.42 -7.81 -15.42
C THR A 137 9.85 -8.14 -15.01
N ILE A 138 10.00 -9.00 -14.00
CA ILE A 138 11.28 -9.55 -13.55
C ILE A 138 11.21 -11.07 -13.73
N ASP A 139 11.87 -11.59 -14.76
CA ASP A 139 11.75 -13.01 -15.15
C ASP A 139 12.56 -13.97 -14.26
N SER A 140 13.55 -13.45 -13.52
CA SER A 140 14.42 -14.26 -12.67
C SER A 140 14.04 -14.10 -11.20
N TRP A 141 13.67 -15.22 -10.56
CA TRP A 141 13.44 -15.28 -9.12
C TRP A 141 14.63 -14.75 -8.32
N THR A 142 15.85 -15.10 -8.69
CA THR A 142 17.06 -14.66 -7.97
C THR A 142 17.23 -13.14 -8.02
N VAL A 143 17.00 -12.54 -9.19
CA VAL A 143 17.06 -11.08 -9.36
C VAL A 143 15.95 -10.41 -8.56
N PHE A 144 14.74 -10.95 -8.62
CA PHE A 144 13.62 -10.46 -7.83
C PHE A 144 13.91 -10.53 -6.32
N LEU A 145 14.44 -11.66 -5.84
CA LEU A 145 14.73 -11.86 -4.43
C LEU A 145 15.81 -10.90 -3.93
N GLU A 146 16.84 -10.62 -4.72
CA GLU A 146 17.86 -9.61 -4.39
C GLU A 146 17.26 -8.21 -4.26
N LEU A 147 16.36 -7.82 -5.19
CA LEU A 147 15.62 -6.56 -5.10
C LEU A 147 14.70 -6.52 -3.88
N PHE A 148 14.00 -7.61 -3.59
CA PHE A 148 13.13 -7.73 -2.42
C PHE A 148 13.91 -7.56 -1.11
N LEU A 149 15.07 -8.21 -0.99
CA LEU A 149 15.93 -8.10 0.19
C LEU A 149 16.52 -6.70 0.37
N ARG A 150 16.75 -5.96 -0.74
CA ARG A 150 17.19 -4.56 -0.71
C ARG A 150 16.06 -3.57 -0.43
N GLY A 151 14.80 -3.99 -0.52
CA GLY A 151 13.65 -3.09 -0.45
C GLY A 151 13.41 -2.29 -1.74
N ASP A 152 13.93 -2.77 -2.87
CA ASP A 152 13.82 -2.12 -4.18
C ASP A 152 12.68 -2.69 -5.05
N VAL A 153 11.69 -3.34 -4.42
CA VAL A 153 10.46 -3.77 -5.08
C VAL A 153 9.41 -2.67 -4.95
N GLY A 154 9.12 -1.96 -6.05
CA GLY A 154 8.16 -0.86 -6.15
C GLY A 154 6.68 -1.15 -5.86
N LEU A 155 6.34 -1.71 -4.71
CA LEU A 155 4.98 -1.70 -4.18
C LEU A 155 4.89 -0.93 -2.86
N LEU A 156 5.27 0.36 -2.92
CA LEU A 156 4.78 1.42 -2.01
C LEU A 156 5.36 1.37 -0.59
N THR A 157 6.41 0.59 -0.40
CA THR A 157 6.95 0.24 0.92
C THR A 157 8.45 0.12 0.84
N GLY A 158 9.14 0.58 1.88
CA GLY A 158 10.57 0.32 2.05
C GLY A 158 10.88 -1.18 2.20
N PRO A 159 12.09 -1.54 2.66
CA PRO A 159 12.44 -2.92 2.95
C PRO A 159 11.36 -3.57 3.82
N ALA A 160 10.93 -4.79 3.47
CA ALA A 160 9.86 -5.46 4.20
C ALA A 160 10.17 -5.58 5.70
N SER A 161 11.46 -5.69 6.05
CA SER A 161 11.95 -5.65 7.44
C SER A 161 11.52 -4.41 8.22
N CYS A 162 11.42 -3.23 7.59
CA CYS A 162 10.95 -2.01 8.24
C CYS A 162 9.47 -2.15 8.62
N HIS A 163 8.63 -2.61 7.69
CA HIS A 163 7.22 -2.91 7.94
C HIS A 163 7.00 -4.00 9.00
N TYR A 164 7.85 -5.01 9.05
CA TYR A 164 7.72 -6.07 10.06
C TYR A 164 8.21 -5.63 11.44
N ALA A 165 9.14 -4.67 11.53
CA ALA A 165 9.60 -4.12 12.80
C ALA A 165 8.53 -3.26 13.48
N GLU A 166 7.69 -2.57 12.71
CA GLU A 166 6.56 -1.76 13.21
C GLU A 166 5.41 -2.62 13.77
N ALA A 167 5.39 -3.92 13.48
CA ALA A 167 4.35 -4.87 13.89
C ALA A 167 4.69 -5.65 15.17
N GLY A 168 5.86 -5.43 15.76
CA GLY A 168 6.28 -6.05 17.01
C GLY A 168 5.88 -5.21 18.24
N PRO A 169 5.46 -5.84 19.36
CA PRO A 169 5.32 -5.16 20.64
C PRO A 169 6.67 -4.69 21.21
#